data_AF-A0A2W1B081-F1
#
_entry.id   AF-A0A2W1B081-F1
#
_cell.length_a   1.000
_cell.length_b   1.000
_cell.length_c   1.000
_cell.angle_alpha   90.00
_cell.angle_beta   90.00
_cell.angle_gamma   90.00
#
_symmetry.space_group_name_H-M   'P 1'
#
loop_
_entity.id
_entity.type
_entity.pdbx_description
1 polymer ?
#
loop_
_entity_poly.entity_id
_entity_poly.type
_entity_poly.pdbx_seq_one_letter_code
_entity_poly.pdbx_strand_id
1 'polypeptide(L)' 'MAKKTKGNKVLVTLKCSECGTRNYYRFKNRQKKYKIDSSKYCPKCRKHTEHKESK' A
#
# COMPACT_ATOMS: atom_id res chain seq x y z
N MET A 1 13.58 5.91 29.39
CA MET A 1 13.65 4.66 28.60
C MET A 1 12.50 4.63 27.60
N ALA A 2 12.74 4.97 26.33
CA ALA A 2 11.67 5.04 25.33
C ALA A 2 11.23 3.62 24.93
N LYS A 3 10.03 3.23 25.38
CA LYS A 3 9.40 1.93 25.09
C LYS A 3 9.17 1.84 23.58
N LYS A 4 10.04 1.14 22.87
CA LYS A 4 9.94 0.88 21.42
C LYS A 4 8.82 -0.15 21.21
N THR A 5 7.57 0.30 21.28
CA THR A 5 6.39 -0.50 20.95
C THR A 5 6.49 -0.92 19.49
N LYS A 6 6.97 -2.15 19.25
CA LYS A 6 6.87 -2.85 17.98
C LYS A 6 5.38 -3.05 17.67
N GLY A 7 4.73 -2.00 17.20
CA GLY A 7 3.36 -2.08 16.69
C GLY A 7 3.33 -3.04 15.52
N ASN A 8 2.29 -3.87 15.45
CA ASN A 8 2.02 -4.88 14.42
C ASN A 8 1.77 -4.27 13.02
N LYS A 9 2.64 -3.37 12.56
CA LYS A 9 2.57 -2.69 11.27
C LYS A 9 3.38 -3.50 10.26
N VAL A 10 2.69 -4.03 9.26
CA VAL A 10 3.28 -4.70 8.10
C VAL A 10 3.40 -3.67 6.98
N LEU A 11 4.58 -3.58 6.37
CA LEU A 11 4.77 -2.80 5.15
C LEU A 11 4.10 -3.56 4.00
N VAL A 12 3.12 -2.95 3.35
CA VAL A 12 2.45 -3.48 2.17
C VAL A 12 2.78 -2.62 0.97
N THR A 13 3.00 -3.26 -0.17
CA THR A 13 3.15 -2.56 -1.45
C THR A 13 1.81 -2.44 -2.14
N LEU A 14 1.59 -1.30 -2.77
CA LEU A 14 0.43 -1.02 -3.58
C LEU A 14 0.87 -1.08 -5.05
N LYS A 15 0.25 -2.00 -5.78
CA LYS A 15 0.48 -2.27 -7.19
C LYS A 15 -0.64 -1.61 -7.99
N CYS A 16 -0.29 -0.84 -9.00
CA CYS A 16 -1.27 -0.35 -9.96
C CYS A 16 -1.92 -1.51 -10.71
N SER A 17 -3.25 -1.51 -10.82
CA SER A 17 -4.02 -2.52 -11.54
C SER A 17 -3.74 -2.54 -13.05
N GLU A 18 -3.37 -1.41 -13.64
CA GLU A 18 -3.14 -1.30 -15.09
C GLU A 18 -1.67 -1.50 -15.49
N CYS A 19 -0.76 -0.70 -14.91
CA CYS A 19 0.66 -0.71 -15.26
C CYS A 19 1.45 -1.80 -14.50
N GLY A 20 0.82 -2.48 -13.54
CA GLY A 20 1.45 -3.49 -12.68
C GLY A 20 2.60 -2.96 -11.81
N THR A 21 2.80 -1.64 -11.79
CA THR A 21 3.95 -1.00 -11.15
C THR A 21 3.69 -0.85 -9.66
N ARG A 22 4.67 -1.22 -8.83
CA ARG A 22 4.63 -1.11 -7.38
C ARG A 22 5.23 0.24 -6.96
N ASN A 23 4.39 1.27 -6.87
CA ASN A 23 4.84 2.65 -6.65
C ASN A 23 4.54 3.22 -5.26
N TYR A 24 3.71 2.54 -4.45
CA TYR A 24 3.37 3.07 -3.13
C TYR A 24 3.58 2.02 -2.05
N TYR A 25 4.10 2.50 -0.92
CA TYR A 25 4.29 1.71 0.29
C TYR A 25 3.36 2.26 1.37
N ARG A 26 2.62 1.38 2.03
CA ARG A 26 1.77 1.73 3.17
C ARG A 26 2.07 0.81 4.33
N PHE A 27 1.93 1.33 5.54
CA PHE A 27 1.94 0.52 6.74
C PHE A 27 0.51 0.09 7.05
N LYS A 28 0.25 -1.21 6.99
CA LYS A 28 -1.03 -1.81 7.37
C LYS A 28 -0.89 -2.46 8.74
N ASN A 29 -1.87 -2.28 9.61
CA ASN A 29 -1.89 -3.03 10.86
C ASN A 29 -2.33 -4.48 10.57
N ARG A 30 -1.55 -5.47 11.00
CA ARG A 30 -1.79 -6.91 10.72
C ARG A 30 -3.18 -7.39 11.18
N GLN A 31 -3.75 -6.74 12.20
CA GLN A 31 -5.06 -7.05 12.74
C GLN A 31 -6.22 -6.60 11.83
N LYS A 32 -6.00 -5.58 10.98
CA LYS A 32 -7.06 -5.04 10.12
C LYS A 32 -7.09 -5.82 8.81
N LYS A 33 -8.19 -6.53 8.54
CA LYS A 33 -8.37 -7.38 7.35
C LYS A 33 -8.86 -6.64 6.10
N TYR A 34 -9.17 -5.34 6.18
CA TYR A 34 -9.63 -4.59 4.99
C TYR A 34 -8.56 -4.58 3.90
N LYS A 35 -8.95 -4.79 2.64
CA LYS A 35 -8.05 -4.55 1.51
C LYS A 35 -7.88 -3.05 1.34
N ILE A 36 -6.65 -2.58 1.16
CA ILE A 36 -6.38 -1.18 0.85
C ILE A 36 -6.41 -1.05 -0.67
N ASP A 37 -7.52 -0.55 -1.18
CA ASP A 37 -7.64 -0.10 -2.55
C ASP A 37 -7.62 1.43 -2.53
N SER A 38 -6.66 2.04 -3.23
CA SER A 38 -6.52 3.49 -3.23
C SER A 38 -6.33 4.02 -4.64
N SER A 39 -7.13 5.02 -5.02
CA SER A 39 -6.99 5.71 -6.29
C SER A 39 -5.79 6.65 -6.23
N LYS A 40 -4.69 6.23 -6.85
CA LYS A 40 -3.43 6.95 -6.88
C LYS A 40 -2.98 7.17 -8.31
N TYR A 41 -2.19 8.22 -8.51
CA TYR A 41 -1.61 8.52 -9.82
C TYR A 41 -0.53 7.47 -10.17
N CYS A 42 -0.67 6.76 -11.30
CA CYS A 42 0.44 5.96 -11.88
C CYS A 42 1.19 6.86 -12.88
N PRO A 43 2.48 7.18 -12.66
CA PRO A 43 3.28 7.99 -13.60
C PRO A 43 3.50 7.31 -14.94
N LYS A 44 3.42 5.96 -15.02
CA LYS A 44 3.46 5.24 -16.30
C LYS A 44 2.18 5.41 -17.12
N CYS A 45 1.01 5.30 -16.48
CA CYS A 45 -0.28 5.50 -17.17
C CYS A 45 -0.66 6.97 -17.34
N ARG A 46 0.02 7.88 -16.62
CA ARG A 46 -0.29 9.32 -16.53
C ARG A 46 -1.74 9.63 -16.10
N LYS A 47 -2.38 8.71 -15.39
CA LYS A 47 -3.75 8.85 -14.87
C LYS A 47 -3.89 8.27 -13.48
N HIS A 48 -4.97 8.63 -12.80
CA HIS A 48 -5.34 8.04 -11.51
C HIS A 48 -5.95 6.66 -11.74
N THR A 49 -5.35 5.65 -11.13
CA THR A 49 -5.76 4.26 -11.24
C THR A 49 -5.89 3.64 -9.87
N GLU A 50 -6.67 2.57 -9.78
CA GLU A 50 -6.78 1.78 -8.56
C GLU A 50 -5.46 1.08 -8.27
N HIS A 51 -4.84 1.42 -7.15
CA HIS A 51 -3.69 0.68 -6.65
C HIS A 51 -4.18 -0.31 -5.60
N LYS A 52 -4.01 -1.59 -5.90
CA LYS A 52 -4.41 -2.72 -5.04
C LYS A 52 -3.22 -3.20 -4.22
N GLU A 53 -3.46 -3.68 -3.01
CA GLU A 53 -2.42 -4.31 -2.21
C GLU A 53 -1.83 -5.54 -2.94
N SER A 54 -0.53 -5.47 -3.23
CA SER A 54 0.28 -6.63 -3.57
C SER A 54 1.08 -6.99 -2.33
N LYS A 55 0.93 -8.25 -1.90
CA LYS A 55 1.82 -8.85 -0.92
C LYS A 55 3.23 -9.00 -1.51
#